data_AF-A0A3B8X4E7-F1
#
_entry.id   AF-A0A3B8X4E7-F1
#
_cell.length_a   1.000
_cell.length_b   1.000
_cell.length_c   1.000
_cell.angle_alpha   90.00
_cell.angle_beta   90.00
_cell.angle_gamma   90.00
#
_symmetry.space_group_name_H-M   'P 1'
#
loop_
_entity.id
_entity.type
_entity.pdbx_description
1 polymer ?
#
loop_
_entity_poly.entity_id
_entity_poly.type
_entity_poly.pdbx_seq_one_letter_code
_entity_poly.pdbx_strand_id
1 'polypeptide(L)' 'MNSRMLNRRRHQHGQGMVEYALILVLVSIVVIVILLTLGNQIQNVFSNVVAALG' A
#
# COMPACT_ATOMS: atom_id res chain seq x y z
N MET A 1 -16.01 51.98 2.09
CA MET A 1 -15.00 51.31 2.94
C MET A 1 -15.74 50.20 3.69
N ASN A 2 -15.60 48.88 3.48
CA ASN A 2 -14.62 48.06 2.77
C ASN A 2 -15.25 46.69 2.41
N SER A 3 -15.24 46.33 1.12
CA SER A 3 -15.59 45.00 0.61
C SER A 3 -14.35 44.09 0.68
N ARG A 4 -14.01 43.54 1.86
CA ARG A 4 -12.80 42.70 2.05
C ARG A 4 -13.02 41.41 2.85
N MET A 5 -14.03 40.61 2.49
CA MET A 5 -13.99 39.18 2.82
C MET A 5 -13.58 38.41 1.57
N LEU A 6 -12.26 38.37 1.35
CA LEU A 6 -11.63 37.55 0.32
C LEU A 6 -11.88 36.08 0.62
N ASN A 7 -12.71 35.50 -0.22
CA ASN A 7 -12.91 34.09 -0.50
C ASN A 7 -11.57 33.33 -0.54
N ARG A 8 -11.09 32.84 0.61
CA ARG A 8 -9.98 31.87 0.67
C ARG A 8 -10.50 30.48 0.36
N ARG A 9 -10.99 30.26 -0.86
CA ARG A 9 -11.05 28.91 -1.44
C ARG A 9 -9.60 28.50 -1.72
N ARG A 10 -8.89 28.09 -0.67
CA ARG A 10 -7.59 27.45 -0.81
C ARG A 10 -7.79 26.22 -1.70
N HIS A 11 -7.03 26.17 -2.77
CA HIS A 11 -6.94 25.04 -3.67
C HIS A 11 -6.31 23.85 -2.92
N GLN A 12 -7.08 23.12 -2.12
CA GLN A 12 -6.63 21.90 -1.42
C GLN A 12 -6.81 20.63 -2.26
N HIS A 13 -6.82 20.74 -3.59
CA HIS A 13 -7.09 19.60 -4.49
C HIS A 13 -5.81 18.79 -4.82
N GLY A 14 -4.63 19.25 -4.39
CA GLY A 14 -3.35 18.57 -4.66
C GLY A 14 -2.58 18.09 -3.43
N GLN A 15 -2.95 18.51 -2.21
CA GLN A 15 -2.17 18.20 -1.01
C GLN A 15 -2.38 16.75 -0.53
N GLY A 16 -3.58 16.18 -0.73
CA GLY A 16 -3.86 14.78 -0.38
C GLY A 16 -3.32 13.76 -1.38
N MET A 17 -3.17 14.10 -2.68
CA MET A 17 -2.80 13.13 -3.72
C MET A 17 -1.42 12.51 -3.50
N VAL A 18 -0.45 13.33 -3.05
CA VAL A 18 0.91 12.85 -2.75
C VAL A 18 0.92 12.04 -1.46
N GLU A 19 0.15 12.43 -0.44
CA GLU A 19 0.05 11.70 0.82
C GLU A 19 -0.56 10.30 0.62
N TYR A 20 -1.63 10.18 -0.18
CA TYR A 20 -2.20 8.87 -0.53
C TYR A 20 -1.24 8.03 -1.37
N ALA A 21 -0.49 8.63 -2.30
CA ALA A 21 0.50 7.91 -3.09
C ALA A 21 1.62 7.31 -2.21
N LEU A 22 2.11 8.06 -1.22
CA LEU A 22 3.12 7.56 -0.28
C LEU A 22 2.61 6.41 0.60
N ILE A 23 1.35 6.48 1.06
CA ILE A 23 0.72 5.37 1.80
C ILE A 23 0.57 4.14 0.90
N LEU A 24 0.14 4.31 -0.36
CA LEU A 24 0.00 3.19 -1.30
C LEU A 24 1.33 2.51 -1.60
N VAL A 25 2.43 3.27 -1.73
CA VAL A 25 3.78 2.70 -1.90
C VAL A 25 4.19 1.89 -0.67
N LEU A 26 3.97 2.43 0.54
CA LEU A 26 4.27 1.72 1.78
C LEU A 26 3.52 0.40 1.89
N VAL A 27 2.20 0.42 1.64
CA VAL A 27 1.36 -0.79 1.66
C VAL A 27 1.81 -1.79 0.59
N SER A 28 2.17 -1.32 -0.60
CA SER A 28 2.64 -2.18 -1.70
C SER A 28 3.91 -2.95 -1.32
N ILE A 29 4.87 -2.30 -0.66
CA ILE A 29 6.09 -2.95 -0.17
C ILE A 29 5.75 -4.04 0.85
N VAL A 30 4.85 -3.75 1.80
CA VAL A 30 4.40 -4.73 2.80
C VAL A 30 3.75 -5.95 2.12
N VAL A 31 2.87 -5.72 1.14
CA VAL A 31 2.21 -6.80 0.39
C VAL A 31 3.23 -7.67 -0.36
N ILE A 32 4.23 -7.07 -1.01
CA ILE A 32 5.30 -7.82 -1.69
C ILE A 32 6.04 -8.73 -0.70
N VAL A 33 6.42 -8.22 0.47
CA VAL A 33 7.11 -9.03 1.50
C VAL A 33 6.24 -10.20 1.96
N ILE A 34 4.94 -9.97 2.16
CA ILE A 34 3.99 -11.03 2.52
C ILE A 34 3.94 -12.10 1.42
N LEU A 35 3.80 -11.71 0.15
CA LEU A 35 3.73 -12.67 -0.95
C LEU A 35 5.02 -13.50 -1.10
N LEU A 36 6.19 -12.88 -0.93
CA LEU A 36 7.47 -13.59 -0.98
C LEU A 36 7.61 -14.62 0.15
N THR A 37 7.22 -14.24 1.37
CA THR A 37 7.29 -15.14 2.54
C THR A 37 6.27 -16.27 2.45
N LEU A 38 5.05 -15.99 1.98
CA LEU A 38 4.02 -17.00 1.75
C LEU A 38 4.43 -17.99 0.65
N GLY A 39 5.07 -17.52 -0.44
CA GLY A 39 5.57 -18.40 -1.49
C GLY A 39 6.53 -19.47 -0.96
N ASN A 40 7.50 -19.07 -0.12
CA ASN A 40 8.44 -20.01 0.51
C ASN A 40 7.72 -21.00 1.44
N GLN A 41 6.74 -20.55 2.23
CA GLN A 41 5.98 -21.43 3.12
C GLN A 41 5.16 -22.46 2.34
N ILE A 42 4.48 -22.04 1.27
CA ILE A 42 3.70 -22.93 0.41
C ILE A 42 4.61 -23.99 -0.23
N GLN A 43 5.79 -23.59 -0.72
CA GLN A 43 6.76 -24.51 -1.29
C GLN A 43 7.19 -25.58 -0.27
N ASN A 44 7.47 -25.17 0.97
CA ASN A 44 7.86 -26.10 2.03
C ASN A 44 6.73 -27.08 2.36
N VAL A 45 5.49 -26.61 2.48
CA VAL A 45 4.33 -27.47 2.72
C VAL A 45 4.14 -28.46 1.57
N PHE A 46 4.23 -28.00 0.33
CA PHE A 46 4.08 -28.87 -0.84
C PHE A 46 5.19 -29.93 -0.89
N SER A 47 6.44 -29.56 -0.62
CA SER A 47 7.57 -30.50 -0.53
C SER A 47 7.36 -31.56 0.55
N ASN A 48 6.85 -31.17 1.72
CA ASN A 48 6.57 -32.10 2.81
C ASN A 48 5.45 -33.07 2.45
N VAL A 49 4.39 -32.60 1.79
CA VAL A 49 3.29 -33.46 1.33
C VAL A 49 3.79 -34.45 0.28
N VAL A 50 4.57 -34.01 -0.70
CA VAL A 50 5.13 -34.90 -1.73
C VAL A 50 6.04 -35.96 -1.09
N ALA A 51 6.90 -35.58 -0.14
CA ALA A 51 7.78 -36.50 0.56
C ALA A 51 7.04 -37.50 1.47
N ALA A 52 5.83 -37.16 1.94
CA ALA A 52 5.00 -38.05 2.75
C ALA A 52 4.16 -39.02 1.91
N LEU A 53 3.92 -38.70 0.64
CA LEU A 53 3.09 -39.49 -0.27
C LEU A 53 3.87 -40.31 -1.29
N GLY A 54 5.14 -39.96 -1.54
CA GLY A 54 6.09 -40.75 -2.34
C GLY A 54 6.90 -41.70 -1.47
#